data_AF-A2RMC0-F1
#
_entry.id   AF-A2RMC0-F1
#
_cell.length_a   1.000
_cell.length_b   1.000
_cell.length_c   1.000
_cell.angle_alpha   90.00
_cell.angle_beta   90.00
_cell.angle_gamma   90.00
#
_symmetry.space_group_name_H-M   'P 1'
#
loop_
_entity.id
_entity.type
_entity.pdbx_description
1 polymer ?
#
loop_
_entity_poly.entity_id
_entity_poly.type
_entity_poly.pdbx_seq_one_letter_code
_entity_poly.pdbx_strand_id
1 'polypeptide(L)'
;MPKTLTQHQIRQRSVQVLFSYAVQKEMATSVVSSFRENIEKIETELSQTIRFDVDFRDERITVRKFPKGLSQPLEAIYEIYEILGVKDIEKTNVAKALAFMRDFGGYAKKMNEYEATNLFSGIMANLKLIRLFQIELDEEPVAPKVLEFFKNLPENATTEQTFETFQKTFSFLHENILEKYTSDLFVLNTLKEELDEQLQQAETTAESHLSDLLKETKHFVLNYDNDRAEDLEAPEYFTQLVDGVLEKKEDLEINISKYLAKNWSFSRLTLVEQAILQVSTYEILFTDTPNVVAVNEAIELSKDFSDEKSSRFINGVLTNFLKED
;
A
#
# COMPACT_ATOMS: atom_id res chain seq x y z
N MET A 1 23.14 34.70 26.06
CA MET A 1 23.17 34.32 24.64
C MET A 1 22.65 32.90 24.52
N PRO A 2 21.78 32.61 23.54
CA PRO A 2 21.39 31.24 23.22
C PRO A 2 22.64 30.39 22.96
N LYS A 3 22.58 29.10 23.30
CA LYS A 3 23.69 28.16 23.15
C LYS A 3 23.97 28.00 21.65
N THR A 4 25.11 28.48 21.16
CA THR A 4 25.50 28.28 19.77
C THR A 4 26.00 26.85 19.60
N LEU A 5 25.39 26.09 18.69
CA LEU A 5 25.81 24.72 18.38
C LEU A 5 27.10 24.72 17.57
N THR A 6 28.00 23.79 17.86
CA THR A 6 29.16 23.53 17.00
C THR A 6 28.72 22.84 15.71
N GLN A 7 29.56 22.86 14.67
CA GLN A 7 29.25 22.12 13.43
C GLN A 7 29.08 20.62 13.67
N HIS A 8 29.89 20.03 14.56
CA HIS A 8 29.74 18.63 14.97
C HIS A 8 28.36 18.37 15.61
N GLN A 9 27.92 19.22 16.54
CA GLN A 9 26.58 19.12 17.15
C GLN A 9 25.46 19.31 16.13
N ILE A 10 25.66 20.17 15.12
CA ILE A 10 24.70 20.33 14.03
C ILE A 10 24.60 19.03 13.22
N ARG A 11 25.71 18.42 12.81
CA ARG A 11 25.71 17.13 12.10
C ARG A 11 25.04 16.03 12.92
N GLN A 12 25.37 15.96 14.22
CA GLN A 12 24.79 15.01 15.15
C GLN A 12 23.26 15.13 15.18
N ARG A 13 22.73 16.36 15.24
CA ARG A 13 21.28 16.62 15.20
C ARG A 13 20.67 16.34 13.85
N SER A 14 21.36 16.65 12.75
CA SER A 14 20.89 16.31 11.39
C SER A 14 20.73 14.79 11.23
N VAL A 15 21.71 14.00 11.67
CA VAL A 15 21.62 12.53 11.69
C VAL A 15 20.46 12.06 12.56
N GLN A 16 20.29 12.62 13.76
CA GLN A 16 19.17 12.28 14.65
C GLN A 16 17.81 12.58 14.00
N VAL A 17 17.64 13.74 13.36
CA VAL A 17 16.39 14.07 12.67
C VAL A 17 16.11 13.10 11.54
N LEU A 18 17.09 12.82 10.68
CA LEU A 18 16.91 11.92 9.55
C LEU A 18 16.57 10.50 10.01
N PHE A 19 17.25 10.00 11.05
CA PHE A 19 16.95 8.72 11.67
C PHE A 19 15.54 8.68 12.29
N SER A 20 15.21 9.64 13.16
CA SER A 20 13.91 9.70 13.84
C SER A 20 12.76 9.86 12.84
N TYR A 21 12.95 10.71 11.84
CA TYR A 21 11.99 10.91 10.76
C TYR A 21 11.82 9.62 9.94
N ALA A 22 12.90 8.89 9.60
CA ALA A 22 12.81 7.64 8.87
C ALA A 22 12.00 6.58 9.63
N VAL A 23 12.25 6.41 10.95
CA VAL A 23 11.50 5.47 11.80
C VAL A 23 10.01 5.81 11.82
N GLN A 24 9.68 7.08 12.05
CA GLN A 24 8.27 7.51 12.16
C GLN A 24 7.56 7.50 10.80
N LYS A 25 8.28 7.84 9.72
CA LYS A 25 7.78 7.75 8.34
C LYS A 25 7.46 6.30 7.94
N GLU A 26 8.31 5.35 8.28
CA GLU A 26 8.07 3.92 7.99
C GLU A 26 6.77 3.45 8.66
N MET A 27 6.57 3.82 9.93
CA MET A 27 5.32 3.52 10.64
C MET A 27 4.10 4.18 9.97
N ALA A 28 4.19 5.46 9.61
CA ALA A 28 3.09 6.22 9.02
C ALA A 28 2.72 5.76 7.59
N THR A 29 3.71 5.35 6.80
CA THR A 29 3.51 4.93 5.39
C THR A 29 3.13 3.47 5.23
N SER A 30 3.28 2.65 6.28
CA SER A 30 2.93 1.23 6.28
C SER A 30 1.45 0.99 5.95
N VAL A 31 0.55 1.82 6.47
CA VAL A 31 -0.90 1.71 6.24
C VAL A 31 -1.22 1.95 4.76
N VAL A 32 -0.71 3.04 4.19
CA VAL A 32 -0.93 3.38 2.77
C VAL A 32 -0.31 2.33 1.84
N SER A 33 0.87 1.83 2.18
CA SER A 33 1.55 0.80 1.39
C SER A 33 0.78 -0.52 1.42
N SER A 34 0.31 -0.94 2.61
CA SER A 34 -0.56 -2.10 2.77
C SER A 34 -1.87 -1.93 2.00
N PHE A 35 -2.44 -0.73 1.99
CA PHE A 35 -3.66 -0.43 1.24
C PHE A 35 -3.44 -0.64 -0.26
N ARG A 36 -2.39 -0.04 -0.83
CA ARG A 36 -2.02 -0.19 -2.25
C ARG A 36 -1.80 -1.66 -2.62
N GLU A 37 -1.04 -2.39 -1.82
CA GLU A 37 -0.75 -3.82 -2.07
C GLU A 37 -2.04 -4.66 -2.11
N ASN A 38 -3.00 -4.39 -1.23
CA ASN A 38 -4.27 -5.11 -1.23
C ASN A 38 -5.16 -4.73 -2.42
N ILE A 39 -5.16 -3.46 -2.86
CA ILE A 39 -5.83 -3.06 -4.11
C ILE A 39 -5.22 -3.82 -5.30
N GLU A 40 -3.88 -3.85 -5.43
CA GLU A 40 -3.19 -4.56 -6.51
C GLU A 40 -3.50 -6.07 -6.51
N LYS A 41 -3.60 -6.69 -5.33
CA LYS A 41 -4.01 -8.10 -5.19
C LYS A 41 -5.44 -8.32 -5.70
N ILE A 42 -6.38 -7.44 -5.35
CA ILE A 42 -7.76 -7.50 -5.83
C ILE A 42 -7.78 -7.35 -7.35
N GLU A 43 -7.08 -6.35 -7.90
CA GLU A 43 -7.00 -6.14 -9.35
C GLU A 43 -6.40 -7.34 -10.07
N THR A 44 -5.32 -7.92 -9.52
CA THR A 44 -4.67 -9.12 -10.06
C THR A 44 -5.62 -10.30 -10.06
N GLU A 45 -6.29 -10.57 -8.94
CA GLU A 45 -7.24 -11.67 -8.81
C GLU A 45 -8.46 -11.48 -9.73
N LEU A 46 -8.97 -10.24 -9.83
CA LEU A 46 -10.08 -9.89 -10.74
C LEU A 46 -9.67 -9.93 -12.22
N SER A 47 -8.38 -9.76 -12.54
CA SER A 47 -7.86 -9.86 -13.91
C SER A 47 -7.77 -11.31 -14.43
N GLN A 48 -7.97 -12.29 -13.55
CA GLN A 48 -7.89 -13.72 -13.85
C GLN A 48 -9.25 -14.39 -13.78
N THR A 49 -9.34 -15.61 -14.33
CA THR A 49 -10.52 -16.47 -14.14
C THR A 49 -10.57 -16.95 -12.70
N ILE A 50 -11.45 -16.36 -11.90
CA ILE A 50 -11.66 -16.71 -10.51
C ILE A 50 -12.31 -18.09 -10.39
N ARG A 51 -11.65 -19.00 -9.67
CA ARG A 51 -12.14 -20.36 -9.40
C ARG A 51 -12.69 -20.45 -7.99
N PHE A 52 -13.88 -21.01 -7.88
CA PHE A 52 -14.51 -21.29 -6.60
C PHE A 52 -14.33 -22.75 -6.24
N ASP A 53 -14.03 -23.03 -4.96
CA ASP A 53 -14.06 -24.40 -4.44
C ASP A 53 -15.51 -24.77 -4.17
N VAL A 54 -16.02 -25.69 -4.99
CA VAL A 54 -17.41 -26.12 -4.98
C VAL A 54 -17.47 -27.62 -4.71
N ASP A 55 -18.31 -28.02 -3.75
CA ASP A 55 -18.64 -29.41 -3.47
C ASP A 55 -20.02 -29.75 -4.04
N PHE A 56 -20.14 -30.93 -4.61
CA PHE A 56 -21.40 -31.46 -5.09
C PHE A 56 -21.73 -32.74 -4.31
N ARG A 57 -22.78 -32.68 -3.49
CA ARG A 57 -23.29 -33.83 -2.71
C ARG A 57 -24.79 -33.73 -2.55
N ASP A 58 -25.49 -34.85 -2.64
CA ASP A 58 -26.94 -34.96 -2.42
C ASP A 58 -27.77 -33.95 -3.25
N GLU A 59 -27.45 -33.79 -4.54
CA GLU A 59 -28.10 -32.83 -5.46
C GLU A 59 -28.00 -31.35 -5.04
N ARG A 60 -27.06 -31.05 -4.12
CA ARG A 60 -26.79 -29.71 -3.61
C ARG A 60 -25.37 -29.27 -3.93
N ILE A 61 -25.27 -28.01 -4.30
CA ILE A 61 -24.00 -27.34 -4.55
C ILE A 61 -23.60 -26.59 -3.29
N THR A 62 -22.43 -26.86 -2.73
CA THR A 62 -21.88 -26.09 -1.61
C THR A 62 -20.62 -25.37 -2.04
N VAL A 63 -20.64 -24.04 -2.03
CA VAL A 63 -19.41 -23.25 -2.14
C VAL A 63 -18.66 -23.38 -0.82
N ARG A 64 -17.55 -24.10 -0.85
CA ARG A 64 -16.76 -24.37 0.35
C ARG A 64 -16.08 -23.10 0.84
N LYS A 65 -15.50 -22.31 -0.07
CA LYS A 65 -14.79 -21.04 0.21
C LYS A 65 -14.83 -20.09 -0.98
N PHE A 66 -14.90 -18.79 -0.69
CA PHE A 66 -14.50 -17.76 -1.65
C PHE A 66 -12.99 -17.84 -1.92
N PRO A 67 -12.53 -17.42 -3.11
CA PRO A 67 -11.11 -17.28 -3.41
C PRO A 67 -10.44 -16.39 -2.37
N LYS A 68 -9.39 -16.92 -1.74
CA LYS A 68 -8.63 -16.17 -0.73
C LYS A 68 -7.98 -14.91 -1.29
N GLY A 69 -7.64 -14.93 -2.59
CA GLY A 69 -7.10 -13.77 -3.31
C GLY A 69 -8.06 -12.58 -3.37
N LEU A 70 -9.36 -12.79 -3.14
CA LEU A 70 -10.33 -11.70 -3.00
C LEU A 70 -10.69 -11.43 -1.54
N SER A 71 -10.97 -12.47 -0.76
CA SER A 71 -11.52 -12.29 0.58
C SER A 71 -10.51 -11.63 1.53
N GLN A 72 -9.25 -12.07 1.52
CA GLN A 72 -8.24 -11.55 2.45
C GLN A 72 -7.87 -10.09 2.17
N PRO A 73 -7.67 -9.67 0.90
CA PRO A 73 -7.42 -8.26 0.63
C PRO A 73 -8.61 -7.35 0.97
N LEU A 74 -9.86 -7.78 0.73
CA LEU A 74 -11.03 -7.00 1.11
C LEU A 74 -11.18 -6.86 2.63
N GLU A 75 -10.92 -7.94 3.39
CA GLU A 75 -10.88 -7.89 4.86
C GLU A 75 -9.80 -6.92 5.34
N ALA A 76 -8.59 -6.98 4.78
CA ALA A 76 -7.50 -6.08 5.13
C ALA A 76 -7.82 -4.60 4.79
N ILE A 77 -8.44 -4.34 3.65
CA ILE A 77 -8.88 -2.97 3.28
C ILE A 77 -9.96 -2.47 4.23
N TYR A 78 -10.89 -3.33 4.65
CA TYR A 78 -11.91 -2.97 5.62
C TYR A 78 -11.29 -2.57 6.97
N GLU A 79 -10.30 -3.33 7.46
CA GLU A 79 -9.52 -2.95 8.66
C GLU A 79 -8.80 -1.60 8.47
N ILE A 80 -8.26 -1.35 7.28
CA ILE A 80 -7.63 -0.06 6.95
C ILE A 80 -8.66 1.08 6.97
N TYR A 81 -9.87 0.87 6.46
CA TYR A 81 -10.95 1.87 6.55
C TYR A 81 -11.31 2.21 8.00
N GLU A 82 -11.27 1.24 8.91
CA GLU A 82 -11.46 1.49 10.35
C GLU A 82 -10.33 2.35 10.93
N ILE A 83 -9.08 2.04 10.56
CA ILE A 83 -7.90 2.82 10.96
C ILE A 83 -7.97 4.26 10.45
N LEU A 84 -8.39 4.44 9.19
CA LEU A 84 -8.55 5.76 8.56
C LEU A 84 -9.81 6.51 9.03
N GLY A 85 -10.71 5.84 9.75
CA GLY A 85 -11.94 6.46 10.25
C GLY A 85 -12.94 6.83 9.16
N VAL A 86 -13.04 6.01 8.11
CA VAL A 86 -14.00 6.22 7.00
C VAL A 86 -15.43 6.29 7.55
N LYS A 87 -16.15 7.36 7.21
CA LYS A 87 -17.53 7.57 7.65
C LYS A 87 -18.48 6.59 6.97
N ASP A 88 -19.49 6.15 7.71
CA ASP A 88 -20.49 5.20 7.21
C ASP A 88 -19.84 3.95 6.57
N ILE A 89 -18.76 3.42 7.17
CA ILE A 89 -17.97 2.29 6.65
C ILE A 89 -18.84 1.11 6.19
N GLU A 90 -19.93 0.80 6.90
CA GLU A 90 -20.90 -0.26 6.58
C GLU A 90 -21.65 -0.07 5.24
N LYS A 91 -21.68 1.16 4.71
CA LYS A 91 -22.31 1.49 3.42
C LYS A 91 -21.34 1.42 2.24
N THR A 92 -20.05 1.26 2.49
CA THR A 92 -18.99 1.19 1.46
C THR A 92 -19.16 -0.03 0.57
N ASN A 93 -18.61 0.05 -0.65
CA ASN A 93 -18.62 -1.09 -1.57
C ASN A 93 -17.76 -2.25 -1.05
N VAL A 94 -16.70 -1.96 -0.29
CA VAL A 94 -15.91 -3.00 0.42
C VAL A 94 -16.77 -3.75 1.44
N ALA A 95 -17.51 -3.04 2.30
CA ALA A 95 -18.40 -3.65 3.29
C ALA A 95 -19.50 -4.49 2.63
N LYS A 96 -20.10 -3.96 1.55
CA LYS A 96 -21.10 -4.67 0.76
C LYS A 96 -20.52 -5.93 0.12
N ALA A 97 -19.30 -5.88 -0.42
CA ALA A 97 -18.60 -7.03 -0.99
C ALA A 97 -18.38 -8.13 0.07
N LEU A 98 -17.89 -7.77 1.26
CA LEU A 98 -17.70 -8.71 2.36
C LEU A 98 -19.03 -9.32 2.85
N ALA A 99 -20.07 -8.50 2.99
CA ALA A 99 -21.41 -8.95 3.38
C ALA A 99 -21.98 -9.94 2.35
N PHE A 100 -21.79 -9.66 1.06
CA PHE A 100 -22.16 -10.57 -0.01
C PHE A 100 -21.41 -11.90 0.09
N MET A 101 -20.09 -11.89 0.30
CA MET A 101 -19.29 -13.12 0.42
C MET A 101 -19.77 -14.01 1.58
N ARG A 102 -20.05 -13.38 2.73
CA ARG A 102 -20.59 -14.07 3.91
C ARG A 102 -21.96 -14.67 3.64
N ASP A 103 -22.88 -13.88 3.10
CA ASP A 103 -24.27 -14.29 2.89
C ASP A 103 -24.38 -15.34 1.78
N PHE A 104 -23.61 -15.21 0.69
CA PHE A 104 -23.56 -16.17 -0.41
C PHE A 104 -23.05 -17.54 0.05
N GLY A 105 -21.98 -17.60 0.84
CA GLY A 105 -21.49 -18.87 1.40
C GLY A 105 -22.50 -19.57 2.31
N GLY A 106 -23.33 -18.80 3.02
CA GLY A 106 -24.44 -19.33 3.82
C GLY A 106 -25.61 -19.84 2.97
N TYR A 107 -25.92 -19.13 1.88
CA TYR A 107 -27.05 -19.47 1.00
C TYR A 107 -26.77 -20.65 0.08
N ALA A 108 -25.56 -20.71 -0.52
CA ALA A 108 -25.15 -21.79 -1.41
C ALA A 108 -25.36 -23.17 -0.78
N LYS A 109 -25.04 -23.34 0.51
CA LYS A 109 -25.26 -24.58 1.29
C LYS A 109 -26.69 -25.15 1.25
N LYS A 110 -27.69 -24.38 0.80
CA LYS A 110 -29.11 -24.74 0.83
C LYS A 110 -29.75 -24.88 -0.56
N MET A 111 -29.00 -24.65 -1.66
CA MET A 111 -29.53 -24.61 -3.02
C MET A 111 -29.43 -25.97 -3.73
N ASN A 112 -30.41 -26.29 -4.59
CA ASN A 112 -30.28 -27.40 -5.54
C ASN A 112 -29.40 -27.02 -6.74
N GLU A 113 -28.98 -28.01 -7.54
CA GLU A 113 -28.09 -27.82 -8.70
C GLU A 113 -28.56 -26.73 -9.68
N TYR A 114 -29.86 -26.69 -9.99
CA TYR A 114 -30.44 -25.73 -10.92
C TYR A 114 -30.48 -24.30 -10.35
N GLU A 115 -30.86 -24.16 -9.08
CA GLU A 115 -30.86 -22.90 -8.34
C GLU A 115 -29.46 -22.31 -8.23
N ALA A 116 -28.49 -23.15 -7.86
CA ALA A 116 -27.11 -22.75 -7.71
C ALA A 116 -26.50 -22.34 -9.05
N THR A 117 -26.68 -23.14 -10.12
CA THR A 117 -26.12 -22.84 -11.45
C THR A 117 -26.69 -21.54 -12.03
N ASN A 118 -27.99 -21.27 -11.85
CA ASN A 118 -28.61 -20.02 -12.30
C ASN A 118 -28.16 -18.81 -11.48
N LEU A 119 -28.09 -18.96 -10.15
CA LEU A 119 -27.58 -17.89 -9.28
C LEU A 119 -26.11 -17.59 -9.59
N PHE A 120 -25.29 -18.63 -9.77
CA PHE A 120 -23.88 -18.50 -10.13
C PHE A 120 -23.71 -17.80 -11.48
N SER A 121 -24.39 -18.31 -12.51
CA SER A 121 -24.35 -17.71 -13.85
C SER A 121 -24.80 -16.25 -13.83
N GLY A 122 -25.80 -15.93 -13.01
CA GLY A 122 -26.33 -14.58 -12.87
C GLY A 122 -25.46 -13.59 -12.12
N ILE A 123 -24.84 -14.04 -11.04
CA ILE A 123 -23.88 -13.25 -10.28
C ILE A 123 -22.62 -13.01 -11.13
N MET A 124 -22.11 -14.07 -11.77
CA MET A 124 -20.93 -14.00 -12.64
C MET A 124 -21.22 -13.15 -13.89
N ALA A 125 -22.47 -13.12 -14.36
CA ALA A 125 -22.90 -12.25 -15.45
C ALA A 125 -22.81 -10.75 -15.16
N ASN A 126 -23.19 -10.36 -13.95
CA ASN A 126 -23.34 -8.96 -13.61
C ASN A 126 -22.07 -8.33 -12.99
N LEU A 127 -21.10 -9.12 -12.53
CA LEU A 127 -19.84 -8.64 -11.94
C LEU A 127 -18.76 -8.17 -12.95
N LYS A 128 -19.04 -8.02 -14.26
CA LYS A 128 -18.03 -8.10 -15.35
C LYS A 128 -17.07 -9.31 -15.26
N LEU A 129 -17.41 -10.35 -14.50
CA LEU A 129 -16.72 -11.63 -14.69
C LEU A 129 -17.05 -12.16 -16.10
N ILE A 130 -18.23 -11.87 -16.66
CA ILE A 130 -18.54 -12.27 -18.05
C ILE A 130 -17.64 -11.67 -19.15
N ARG A 131 -16.98 -10.51 -18.99
CA ARG A 131 -16.04 -10.01 -20.01
C ARG A 131 -14.60 -10.51 -19.82
N LEU A 132 -14.28 -11.03 -18.64
CA LEU A 132 -12.95 -11.53 -18.24
C LEU A 132 -12.86 -13.07 -18.28
N PHE A 133 -13.99 -13.73 -18.42
CA PHE A 133 -14.09 -15.17 -18.29
C PHE A 133 -14.51 -15.76 -19.62
N GLN A 134 -13.56 -16.11 -20.47
CA GLN A 134 -13.77 -17.22 -21.39
C GLN A 134 -14.00 -18.51 -20.55
N ILE A 135 -15.15 -18.58 -19.87
CA ILE A 135 -15.63 -19.76 -19.18
C ILE A 135 -15.94 -20.76 -20.30
N GLU A 136 -15.03 -21.70 -20.49
CA GLU A 136 -15.40 -23.04 -20.90
C GLU A 136 -16.02 -23.68 -19.66
N LEU A 137 -17.35 -23.80 -19.66
CA LEU A 137 -18.01 -24.77 -18.81
C LEU A 137 -17.48 -26.12 -19.29
N ASP A 138 -16.71 -26.82 -18.44
CA ASP A 138 -16.31 -28.20 -18.72
C ASP A 138 -17.57 -28.95 -19.18
N GLU A 139 -17.46 -29.54 -20.37
CA GLU A 139 -18.56 -30.06 -21.18
C GLU A 139 -19.52 -30.95 -20.36
N GLU A 140 -20.68 -30.41 -19.94
CA GLU A 140 -22.00 -31.08 -19.84
C GLU A 140 -23.08 -30.12 -19.29
N PRO A 141 -24.38 -30.41 -19.55
CA PRO A 141 -25.26 -29.51 -20.28
C PRO A 141 -25.45 -28.16 -19.59
N VAL A 142 -25.12 -27.10 -20.33
CA VAL A 142 -25.51 -25.74 -19.98
C VAL A 142 -27.02 -25.73 -19.73
N ALA A 143 -27.42 -25.42 -18.49
CA ALA A 143 -28.83 -25.40 -18.10
C ALA A 143 -29.63 -24.57 -19.13
N PRO A 144 -30.80 -25.03 -19.61
CA PRO A 144 -31.53 -24.40 -20.72
C PRO A 144 -31.74 -22.88 -20.58
N LYS A 145 -31.87 -22.38 -19.34
CA LYS A 145 -31.99 -20.95 -19.06
C LYS A 145 -30.71 -20.13 -19.21
N VAL A 146 -29.55 -20.74 -18.99
CA VAL A 146 -28.25 -20.10 -19.24
C VAL A 146 -28.05 -19.94 -20.75
N LEU A 147 -28.43 -20.95 -21.54
CA LEU A 147 -28.45 -20.82 -23.00
C LEU A 147 -29.47 -19.76 -23.48
N GLU A 148 -30.63 -19.67 -22.84
CA GLU A 148 -31.66 -18.67 -23.14
C GLU A 148 -31.16 -17.25 -22.85
N PHE A 149 -30.43 -17.06 -21.75
CA PHE A 149 -29.78 -15.78 -21.43
C PHE A 149 -28.77 -15.36 -22.49
N PHE A 150 -27.84 -16.25 -22.86
CA PHE A 150 -26.84 -15.94 -23.89
C PHE A 150 -27.48 -15.65 -25.25
N LYS A 151 -28.59 -16.33 -25.60
CA LYS A 151 -29.34 -16.06 -26.83
C LYS A 151 -30.05 -14.71 -26.83
N ASN A 152 -30.43 -14.22 -25.65
CA ASN A 152 -31.13 -12.95 -25.49
C ASN A 152 -30.18 -11.76 -25.28
N LEU A 153 -28.86 -12.00 -25.16
CA LEU A 153 -27.86 -10.94 -25.01
C LEU A 153 -27.45 -10.35 -26.38
N PRO A 154 -27.42 -9.01 -26.52
CA PRO A 154 -26.81 -8.37 -27.68
C PRO A 154 -25.31 -8.69 -27.81
N GLU A 155 -24.78 -8.80 -29.03
CA GLU A 155 -23.35 -9.08 -29.31
C GLU A 155 -22.38 -8.09 -28.66
N ASN A 156 -22.84 -6.88 -28.28
CA ASN A 156 -22.07 -5.85 -27.59
C ASN A 156 -22.85 -5.21 -26.43
N ALA A 157 -23.56 -6.03 -25.64
CA ALA A 157 -24.38 -5.55 -24.53
C ALA A 157 -23.59 -4.65 -23.56
N THR A 158 -24.15 -3.48 -23.23
CA THR A 158 -23.65 -2.67 -22.12
C THR A 158 -23.93 -3.37 -20.77
N THR A 159 -23.31 -2.92 -19.68
CA THR A 159 -23.57 -3.45 -18.34
C THR A 159 -25.06 -3.38 -17.98
N GLU A 160 -25.70 -2.25 -18.31
CA GLU A 160 -27.14 -2.02 -18.10
C GLU A 160 -28.01 -2.99 -18.91
N GLN A 161 -27.67 -3.24 -20.18
CA GLN A 161 -28.42 -4.17 -21.04
C GLN A 161 -28.22 -5.62 -20.61
N THR A 162 -27.02 -5.99 -20.16
CA THR A 162 -26.72 -7.32 -19.62
C THR A 162 -27.54 -7.58 -18.36
N PHE A 163 -27.62 -6.57 -17.48
CA PHE A 163 -28.40 -6.61 -16.25
C PHE A 163 -29.90 -6.70 -16.51
N GLU A 164 -30.45 -5.91 -17.43
CA GLU A 164 -31.86 -5.94 -17.78
C GLU A 164 -32.28 -7.29 -18.39
N THR A 165 -31.48 -7.83 -19.30
CA THR A 165 -31.71 -9.16 -19.90
C THR A 165 -31.58 -10.27 -18.87
N PHE A 166 -30.62 -10.14 -17.94
CA PHE A 166 -30.49 -11.04 -16.81
C PHE A 166 -31.75 -11.04 -15.94
N GLN A 167 -32.22 -9.86 -15.50
CA GLN A 167 -33.44 -9.73 -14.70
C GLN A 167 -34.66 -10.31 -15.41
N LYS A 168 -34.83 -10.08 -16.71
CA LYS A 168 -35.93 -10.64 -17.50
C LYS A 168 -35.87 -12.17 -17.63
N THR A 169 -34.67 -12.73 -17.84
CA THR A 169 -34.49 -14.17 -18.09
C THR A 169 -34.56 -15.00 -16.80
N PHE A 170 -34.12 -14.42 -15.69
CA PHE A 170 -33.99 -15.11 -14.40
C PHE A 170 -34.97 -14.63 -13.33
N SER A 171 -35.98 -13.83 -13.70
CA SER A 171 -36.95 -13.16 -12.82
C SER A 171 -37.78 -14.06 -11.89
N PHE A 172 -37.56 -15.38 -11.88
CA PHE A 172 -38.35 -16.33 -11.09
C PHE A 172 -37.57 -17.04 -9.97
N LEU A 173 -36.31 -16.70 -9.73
CA LEU A 173 -35.50 -17.38 -8.71
C LEU A 173 -34.91 -16.38 -7.70
N HIS A 174 -35.64 -16.28 -6.60
CA HIS A 174 -35.28 -15.72 -5.29
C HIS A 174 -34.95 -14.22 -5.25
N GLU A 175 -36.03 -13.43 -5.22
CA GLU A 175 -36.08 -12.00 -4.85
C GLU A 175 -35.15 -11.67 -3.66
N ASN A 176 -35.04 -12.49 -2.61
CA ASN A 176 -34.37 -12.05 -1.38
C ASN A 176 -32.84 -11.80 -1.43
N ILE A 177 -32.08 -12.37 -2.38
CA ILE A 177 -30.61 -12.15 -2.48
C ILE A 177 -30.25 -11.32 -3.68
N LEU A 178 -30.87 -11.57 -4.82
CA LEU A 178 -30.75 -10.70 -5.97
C LEU A 178 -31.28 -9.31 -5.60
N GLU A 179 -32.51 -9.14 -5.15
CA GLU A 179 -33.04 -7.80 -4.85
C GLU A 179 -32.26 -7.09 -3.72
N LYS A 180 -31.69 -7.83 -2.76
CA LYS A 180 -30.86 -7.29 -1.67
C LYS A 180 -29.47 -6.81 -2.10
N TYR A 181 -28.86 -7.47 -3.09
CA TYR A 181 -27.45 -7.24 -3.43
C TYR A 181 -27.24 -6.77 -4.88
N THR A 182 -28.13 -7.09 -5.82
CA THR A 182 -28.00 -6.70 -7.24
C THR A 182 -28.26 -5.23 -7.55
N SER A 183 -28.94 -4.44 -6.70
CA SER A 183 -29.04 -2.99 -6.92
C SER A 183 -27.77 -2.24 -6.50
N ASP A 184 -27.08 -2.74 -5.47
CA ASP A 184 -26.10 -1.95 -4.72
C ASP A 184 -24.64 -2.42 -4.86
N LEU A 185 -24.38 -3.67 -5.23
CA LEU A 185 -23.02 -4.22 -5.40
C LEU A 185 -22.47 -4.14 -6.84
N PHE A 186 -23.30 -3.76 -7.83
CA PHE A 186 -23.07 -4.14 -9.24
C PHE A 186 -22.90 -2.96 -10.22
N VAL A 187 -22.66 -1.74 -9.73
CA VAL A 187 -22.20 -0.64 -10.60
C VAL A 187 -20.68 -0.70 -10.66
N LEU A 188 -20.13 -1.34 -11.68
CA LEU A 188 -18.72 -1.70 -11.75
C LEU A 188 -17.69 -0.56 -11.64
N ASN A 189 -18.14 0.66 -11.88
CA ASN A 189 -17.32 1.84 -11.71
C ASN A 189 -17.10 2.16 -10.22
N THR A 190 -18.02 1.79 -9.32
CA THR A 190 -18.04 2.33 -7.96
C THR A 190 -17.02 1.72 -7.01
N LEU A 191 -16.73 0.40 -7.05
CA LEU A 191 -15.75 -0.17 -6.11
C LEU A 191 -14.34 0.29 -6.46
N LYS A 192 -13.96 0.28 -7.74
CA LYS A 192 -12.66 0.78 -8.17
C LYS A 192 -12.54 2.29 -7.95
N GLU A 193 -13.56 3.07 -8.33
CA GLU A 193 -13.58 4.51 -8.06
C GLU A 193 -13.49 4.80 -6.55
N GLU A 194 -14.20 4.04 -5.71
CA GLU A 194 -14.11 4.15 -4.24
C GLU A 194 -12.70 3.82 -3.74
N LEU A 195 -12.12 2.69 -4.16
CA LEU A 195 -10.78 2.29 -3.73
C LEU A 195 -9.72 3.30 -4.17
N ASP A 196 -9.80 3.79 -5.41
CA ASP A 196 -8.89 4.80 -5.96
C ASP A 196 -9.05 6.14 -5.20
N GLU A 197 -10.29 6.58 -4.95
CA GLU A 197 -10.59 7.81 -4.18
C GLU A 197 -10.07 7.70 -2.73
N GLN A 198 -10.34 6.59 -2.05
CA GLN A 198 -9.88 6.36 -0.68
C GLN A 198 -8.35 6.25 -0.61
N LEU A 199 -7.72 5.59 -1.59
CA LEU A 199 -6.26 5.53 -1.67
C LEU A 199 -5.65 6.91 -1.87
N GLN A 200 -6.16 7.71 -2.80
CA GLN A 200 -5.68 9.07 -3.05
C GLN A 200 -5.86 9.96 -1.82
N GLN A 201 -6.97 9.83 -1.11
CA GLN A 201 -7.21 10.58 0.12
C GLN A 201 -6.26 10.15 1.24
N ALA A 202 -5.99 8.85 1.38
CA ALA A 202 -5.02 8.32 2.33
C ALA A 202 -3.60 8.81 2.02
N GLU A 203 -3.19 8.82 0.75
CA GLU A 203 -1.90 9.35 0.28
C GLU A 203 -1.74 10.83 0.62
N THR A 204 -2.74 11.66 0.27
CA THR A 204 -2.72 13.10 0.56
C THR A 204 -2.63 13.38 2.07
N THR A 205 -3.38 12.63 2.87
CA THR A 205 -3.38 12.76 4.33
C THR A 205 -2.02 12.37 4.90
N ALA A 206 -1.43 11.28 4.41
CA ALA A 206 -0.11 10.83 4.82
C ALA A 206 0.98 11.86 4.45
N GLU A 207 0.94 12.44 3.25
CA GLU A 207 1.89 13.49 2.84
C GLU A 207 1.82 14.72 3.74
N SER A 208 0.61 15.21 4.04
CA SER A 208 0.42 16.31 4.98
C SER A 208 0.98 15.97 6.36
N HIS A 209 0.67 14.78 6.88
CA HIS A 209 1.17 14.33 8.17
C HIS A 209 2.70 14.21 8.20
N LEU A 210 3.32 13.69 7.13
CA LEU A 210 4.77 13.57 7.02
C LEU A 210 5.47 14.93 7.01
N SER A 211 4.86 15.96 6.40
CA SER A 211 5.38 17.33 6.43
C SER A 211 5.38 17.88 7.86
N ASP A 212 4.28 17.72 8.59
CA ASP A 212 4.17 18.15 9.98
C ASP A 212 5.13 17.37 10.88
N LEU A 213 5.22 16.05 10.69
CA LEU A 213 6.12 15.15 11.39
C LEU A 213 7.59 15.58 11.26
N LEU A 214 8.02 15.92 10.05
CA LEU A 214 9.39 16.39 9.81
C LEU A 214 9.64 17.71 10.55
N LYS A 215 8.68 18.63 10.50
CA LYS A 215 8.76 19.92 11.18
C LYS A 215 8.87 19.76 12.70
N GLU A 216 8.02 18.91 13.29
CA GLU A 216 8.04 18.60 14.73
C GLU A 216 9.33 17.88 15.14
N THR A 217 9.80 16.93 14.33
CA THR A 217 11.05 16.21 14.59
C THR A 217 12.25 17.17 14.59
N LYS A 218 12.32 18.07 13.59
CA LYS A 218 13.36 19.12 13.54
C LYS A 218 13.33 19.99 14.79
N HIS A 219 12.14 20.47 15.16
CA HIS A 219 11.96 21.32 16.34
C HIS A 219 12.40 20.62 17.63
N PHE A 220 11.95 19.38 17.85
CA PHE A 220 12.29 18.60 19.02
C PHE A 220 13.79 18.31 19.12
N VAL A 221 14.41 17.80 18.05
CA VAL A 221 15.85 17.46 18.05
C VAL A 221 16.74 18.70 18.16
N LEU A 222 16.27 19.85 17.65
CA LEU A 222 16.97 21.12 17.87
C LEU A 222 16.85 21.64 19.31
N ASN A 223 15.91 21.18 20.11
CA ASN A 223 15.62 21.80 21.41
C ASN A 223 15.64 20.84 22.60
N TYR A 224 15.91 19.55 22.42
CA TYR A 224 15.81 18.55 23.49
C TYR A 224 16.73 18.80 24.70
N ASP A 225 17.86 19.48 24.52
CA ASP A 225 18.85 19.81 25.56
C ASP A 225 18.85 21.31 25.91
N ASN A 226 17.81 22.04 25.48
CA ASN A 226 17.70 23.47 25.70
C ASN A 226 17.10 23.73 27.09
N ASP A 227 17.95 24.12 28.04
CA ASP A 227 17.56 24.46 29.42
C ASP A 227 16.75 25.77 29.51
N ARG A 228 16.55 26.49 28.40
CA ARG A 228 15.82 27.76 28.33
C ARG A 228 14.48 27.60 27.62
N ALA A 229 13.52 28.43 28.03
CA ALA A 229 12.16 28.45 27.47
C ALA A 229 12.06 29.00 26.03
N GLU A 230 13.17 29.43 25.41
CA GLU A 230 13.20 29.96 24.05
C GLU A 230 13.82 28.93 23.11
N ASP A 231 13.10 28.55 22.06
CA ASP A 231 13.57 27.62 21.04
C ASP A 231 14.79 28.18 20.28
N LEU A 232 15.76 27.30 20.01
CA LEU A 232 16.83 27.58 19.07
C LEU A 232 16.24 27.69 17.66
N GLU A 233 16.52 28.81 17.00
CA GLU A 233 16.31 28.91 15.56
C GLU A 233 17.22 27.91 14.83
N ALA A 234 16.67 27.22 13.83
CA ALA A 234 17.41 26.26 13.03
C ALA A 234 18.59 26.96 12.32
N PRO A 235 19.86 26.56 12.59
CA PRO A 235 20.99 27.12 11.87
C PRO A 235 20.88 26.83 10.37
N GLU A 236 21.32 27.75 9.52
CA GLU A 236 21.30 27.58 8.06
C GLU A 236 21.97 26.26 7.62
N TYR A 237 23.11 25.93 8.23
CA TYR A 237 23.82 24.68 7.97
C TYR A 237 23.01 23.44 8.32
N PHE A 238 22.24 23.47 9.42
CA PHE A 238 21.37 22.37 9.81
C PHE A 238 20.27 22.14 8.78
N THR A 239 19.61 23.23 8.35
CA THR A 239 18.56 23.20 7.32
C THR A 239 19.12 22.67 6.01
N GLN A 240 20.30 23.16 5.59
CA GLN A 240 20.99 22.71 4.38
C GLN A 240 21.26 21.20 4.42
N LEU A 241 21.73 20.65 5.54
CA LEU A 241 22.00 19.22 5.66
C LEU A 241 20.72 18.39 5.64
N VAL A 242 19.72 18.72 6.47
CA VAL A 242 18.51 17.90 6.59
C VAL A 242 17.68 17.96 5.30
N ASP A 243 17.39 19.16 4.80
CA ASP A 243 16.53 19.30 3.62
C ASP A 243 17.26 18.88 2.34
N GLY A 244 18.54 19.20 2.23
CA GLY A 244 19.35 18.78 1.09
C GLY A 244 19.50 17.26 0.99
N VAL A 245 19.69 16.57 2.12
CA VAL A 245 19.70 15.09 2.15
C VAL A 245 18.35 14.52 1.73
N LEU A 246 17.24 15.07 2.25
CA LEU A 246 15.91 14.60 1.89
C LEU A 246 15.58 14.85 0.41
N GLU A 247 15.98 15.99 -0.15
CA GLU A 247 15.78 16.32 -1.56
C GLU A 247 16.62 15.43 -2.49
N LYS A 248 17.88 15.16 -2.12
CA LYS A 248 18.82 14.36 -2.92
C LYS A 248 18.83 12.88 -2.54
N LYS A 249 17.85 12.42 -1.77
CA LYS A 249 17.87 11.08 -1.14
C LYS A 249 18.15 9.97 -2.16
N GLU A 250 17.41 9.91 -3.26
CA GLU A 250 17.57 8.87 -4.29
C GLU A 250 18.96 8.92 -4.95
N ASP A 251 19.43 10.11 -5.31
CA ASP A 251 20.76 10.31 -5.89
C ASP A 251 21.87 9.88 -4.93
N LEU A 252 21.74 10.22 -3.64
CA LEU A 252 22.69 9.82 -2.60
C LEU A 252 22.70 8.29 -2.44
N GLU A 253 21.54 7.66 -2.36
CA GLU A 253 21.43 6.20 -2.23
C GLU A 253 22.04 5.46 -3.42
N ILE A 254 21.81 5.95 -4.65
CA ILE A 254 22.42 5.40 -5.87
C ILE A 254 23.94 5.53 -5.81
N ASN A 255 24.46 6.69 -5.43
CA ASN A 255 25.90 6.93 -5.39
C ASN A 255 26.59 6.12 -4.30
N ILE A 256 26.00 6.04 -3.10
CA ILE A 256 26.53 5.21 -2.01
C ILE A 256 26.51 3.73 -2.37
N SER A 257 25.43 3.25 -3.00
CA SER A 257 25.24 1.84 -3.36
C SER A 257 26.35 1.29 -4.28
N LYS A 258 26.96 2.12 -5.11
CA LYS A 258 28.10 1.73 -5.99
C LYS A 258 29.31 1.22 -5.20
N TYR A 259 29.47 1.68 -3.97
CA TYR A 259 30.61 1.39 -3.12
C TYR A 259 30.29 0.36 -2.02
N LEU A 260 29.08 -0.20 -2.02
CA LEU A 260 28.71 -1.34 -1.19
C LEU A 260 29.23 -2.64 -1.81
N ALA A 261 29.39 -3.68 -0.98
CA ALA A 261 29.77 -5.00 -1.48
C ALA A 261 28.71 -5.54 -2.46
N LYS A 262 29.11 -6.36 -3.46
CA LYS A 262 28.25 -6.86 -4.56
C LYS A 262 26.91 -7.50 -4.14
N ASN A 263 26.74 -7.90 -2.88
CA ASN A 263 25.52 -8.52 -2.35
C ASN A 263 24.82 -7.69 -1.25
N TRP A 264 25.22 -6.43 -1.08
CA TRP A 264 24.63 -5.49 -0.14
C TRP A 264 23.84 -4.42 -0.87
N SER A 265 22.61 -4.19 -0.41
CA SER A 265 21.78 -3.06 -0.82
C SER A 265 21.80 -2.00 0.27
N PHE A 266 21.64 -0.74 -0.11
CA PHE A 266 21.54 0.37 0.83
C PHE A 266 20.42 0.14 1.87
N SER A 267 19.30 -0.42 1.43
CA SER A 267 18.15 -0.77 2.28
C SER A 267 18.45 -1.79 3.39
N ARG A 268 19.56 -2.53 3.32
CA ARG A 268 19.96 -3.50 4.36
C ARG A 268 20.83 -2.88 5.46
N LEU A 269 21.28 -1.64 5.28
CA LEU A 269 22.01 -0.90 6.31
C LEU A 269 21.05 -0.52 7.45
N THR A 270 21.58 -0.37 8.66
CA THR A 270 20.78 0.19 9.75
C THR A 270 20.38 1.63 9.42
N LEU A 271 19.22 2.10 9.91
CA LEU A 271 18.76 3.47 9.64
C LEU A 271 19.77 4.54 10.10
N VAL A 272 20.55 4.26 11.15
CA VAL A 272 21.64 5.13 11.61
C VAL A 272 22.78 5.18 10.61
N GLU A 273 23.24 4.02 10.10
CA GLU A 273 24.29 3.98 9.06
C GLU A 273 23.85 4.68 7.78
N GLN A 274 22.58 4.51 7.38
CA GLN A 274 21.99 5.21 6.24
C GLN A 274 22.04 6.72 6.44
N ALA A 275 21.58 7.23 7.59
CA ALA A 275 21.57 8.66 7.89
C ALA A 275 22.99 9.27 7.91
N ILE A 276 23.96 8.58 8.54
CA ILE A 276 25.35 9.06 8.57
C ILE A 276 25.95 9.10 7.18
N LEU A 277 25.80 8.03 6.38
CA LEU A 277 26.33 7.98 5.02
C LEU A 277 25.67 9.04 4.12
N GLN A 278 24.37 9.26 4.25
CA GLN A 278 23.64 10.28 3.50
C GLN A 278 24.12 11.69 3.84
N VAL A 279 24.21 12.05 5.12
CA VAL A 279 24.72 13.38 5.56
C VAL A 279 26.13 13.60 5.05
N SER A 280 27.01 12.61 5.23
CA SER A 280 28.43 12.75 4.87
C SER A 280 28.64 12.82 3.37
N THR A 281 27.91 12.01 2.60
CA THR A 281 27.97 12.03 1.12
C THR A 281 27.37 13.32 0.57
N TYR A 282 26.30 13.82 1.19
CA TYR A 282 25.74 15.12 0.83
C TYR A 282 26.73 16.26 1.08
N GLU A 283 27.43 16.25 2.23
CA GLU A 283 28.48 17.22 2.52
C GLU A 283 29.59 17.19 1.46
N ILE A 284 30.06 15.99 1.07
CA ILE A 284 31.11 15.81 0.08
C ILE A 284 30.69 16.34 -1.31
N LEU A 285 29.45 16.11 -1.72
CA LEU A 285 29.00 16.39 -3.08
C LEU A 285 28.41 17.80 -3.26
N PHE A 286 27.77 18.35 -2.23
CA PHE A 286 26.88 19.51 -2.37
C PHE A 286 27.21 20.66 -1.40
N THR A 287 28.32 20.59 -0.68
CA THR A 287 28.77 21.67 0.23
C THR A 287 30.24 21.99 0.02
N ASP A 288 30.70 23.11 0.61
CA ASP A 288 32.11 23.50 0.58
C ASP A 288 32.95 22.81 1.69
N THR A 289 32.40 21.82 2.37
CA THR A 289 33.10 21.09 3.44
C THR A 289 34.24 20.25 2.84
N PRO A 290 35.49 20.39 3.31
CA PRO A 290 36.58 19.57 2.80
C PRO A 290 36.30 18.07 2.99
N ASN A 291 36.49 17.27 1.94
CA ASN A 291 36.16 15.83 1.94
C ASN A 291 36.72 15.08 3.15
N VAL A 292 37.96 15.37 3.55
CA VAL A 292 38.61 14.75 4.72
C VAL A 292 37.88 15.09 6.03
N VAL A 293 37.36 16.30 6.16
CA VAL A 293 36.59 16.74 7.33
C VAL A 293 35.26 15.98 7.37
N ALA A 294 34.53 15.92 6.26
CA ALA A 294 33.26 15.19 6.19
C ALA A 294 33.42 13.71 6.57
N VAL A 295 34.48 13.04 6.08
CA VAL A 295 34.78 11.64 6.44
C VAL A 295 35.12 11.49 7.92
N ASN A 296 35.97 12.36 8.47
CA ASN A 296 36.34 12.27 9.89
C ASN A 296 35.11 12.47 10.79
N GLU A 297 34.26 13.45 10.48
CA GLU A 297 33.02 13.70 11.22
C GLU A 297 32.06 12.51 11.11
N ALA A 298 31.92 11.88 9.94
CA ALA A 298 31.14 10.66 9.77
C ALA A 298 31.59 9.53 10.70
N ILE A 299 32.92 9.37 10.85
CA ILE A 299 33.51 8.36 11.72
C ILE A 299 33.23 8.70 13.19
N GLU A 300 33.39 9.95 13.62
CA GLU A 300 33.06 10.34 14.99
C GLU A 300 31.55 10.13 15.29
N LEU A 301 30.66 10.56 14.39
CA LEU A 301 29.22 10.33 14.53
C LEU A 301 28.88 8.85 14.66
N SER A 302 29.56 7.98 13.90
CA SER A 302 29.32 6.54 13.97
C SER A 302 29.68 5.93 15.33
N LYS A 303 30.64 6.54 16.06
CA LYS A 303 31.00 6.11 17.43
C LYS A 303 29.97 6.58 18.44
N ASP A 304 29.35 7.73 18.20
CA ASP A 304 28.30 8.27 19.07
C ASP A 304 26.98 7.50 18.94
N PHE A 305 26.66 7.05 17.72
CA PHE A 305 25.36 6.42 17.41
C PHE A 305 25.39 4.91 17.21
N SER A 306 26.57 4.30 17.01
CA SER A 306 26.69 2.88 16.65
C SER A 306 27.92 2.23 17.26
N ASP A 307 28.20 0.99 16.85
CA ASP A 307 29.35 0.21 17.29
C ASP A 307 30.60 0.43 16.44
N GLU A 308 31.74 -0.10 16.90
CA GLU A 308 33.02 0.01 16.21
C GLU A 308 33.00 -0.63 14.80
N LYS A 309 32.11 -1.61 14.57
CA LYS A 309 32.00 -2.25 13.24
C LYS A 309 31.37 -1.29 12.25
N SER A 310 30.30 -0.59 12.64
CA SER A 310 29.70 0.47 11.82
C SER A 310 30.72 1.57 11.51
N SER A 311 31.56 1.97 12.48
CA SER A 311 32.60 2.99 12.24
C SER A 311 33.61 2.57 11.18
N ARG A 312 34.10 1.32 11.24
CA ARG A 312 35.02 0.77 10.24
C ARG A 312 34.35 0.63 8.88
N PHE A 313 33.08 0.21 8.86
CA PHE A 313 32.30 0.08 7.65
C PHE A 313 32.09 1.43 6.94
N ILE A 314 31.56 2.43 7.65
CA ILE A 314 31.32 3.78 7.12
C ILE A 314 32.61 4.39 6.56
N ASN A 315 33.71 4.27 7.31
CA ASN A 315 35.02 4.74 6.84
C ASN A 315 35.43 4.06 5.51
N GLY A 316 35.25 2.74 5.41
CA GLY A 316 35.57 1.98 4.20
C GLY A 316 34.75 2.43 2.98
N VAL A 317 33.45 2.66 3.16
CA VAL A 317 32.56 3.14 2.09
C VAL A 317 32.97 4.53 1.64
N LEU A 318 33.11 5.49 2.56
CA LEU A 318 33.43 6.89 2.22
C LEU A 318 34.85 7.04 1.66
N THR A 319 35.82 6.27 2.15
CA THR A 319 37.18 6.29 1.60
C THR A 319 37.22 5.76 0.17
N ASN A 320 36.41 4.75 -0.16
CA ASN A 320 36.31 4.25 -1.54
C ASN A 320 35.55 5.23 -2.44
N PHE A 321 34.50 5.85 -1.91
CA PHE A 321 33.77 6.93 -2.59
C PHE A 321 34.72 8.03 -3.07
N LEU A 322 35.63 8.51 -2.20
CA LEU A 322 36.57 9.59 -2.53
C LEU A 322 37.72 9.20 -3.47
N LYS A 323 37.94 7.91 -3.75
CA LYS A 323 39.06 7.45 -4.59
C LYS A 323 38.75 7.46 -6.09
N GLU A 324 37.48 7.54 -6.46
CA GLU A 324 37.02 7.43 -7.86
C GLU A 324 36.40 8.72 -8.42
N ASP A 325 36.46 9.84 -7.67
CA ASP A 325 36.15 11.20 -8.15
C ASP A 325 37.38 11.92 -8.76
#